data_AF-A0A379TIR0-F1
#
_entry.id   AF-A0A379TIR0-F1
#
_cell.length_a   1.000
_cell.length_b   1.000
_cell.length_c   1.000
_cell.angle_alpha   90.00
_cell.angle_beta   90.00
_cell.angle_gamma   90.00
#
_symmetry.space_group_name_H-M   'P 1'
#
loop_
_entity.id
_entity.type
_entity.pdbx_description
1 polymer ?
#
loop_
_entity_poly.entity_id
_entity_poly.type
_entity_poly.pdbx_seq_one_letter_code
_entity_poly.pdbx_strand_id
1 'polypeptide(L)'
;MGVVFLYAVPQIYQLPTVATWRSFYTTAMMILTPLIGGGALAALFGVRRLGLLVSVLAILVSFCLRPGYMATLMSADSALTAAQHSWFTAQSVLLAAGVVGVVVCARMKSSAAVLAMTATVVIAAELVGRIAFYNLWTLPM
;
A
#
# COMPACT_ATOMS: atom_id res chain seq x y z
N MET A 1 1.18 5.99 21.11
CA MET A 1 1.60 6.99 20.11
C MET A 1 1.36 6.55 18.67
N GLY A 2 1.97 5.47 18.17
CA GLY A 2 1.81 5.07 16.75
C GLY A 2 0.38 4.87 16.25
N VAL A 3 -0.48 4.22 17.04
CA VAL A 3 -1.91 4.02 16.68
C VAL A 3 -2.67 5.33 16.54
N VAL A 4 -2.35 6.33 17.38
CA VAL A 4 -2.96 7.67 17.32
C VAL A 4 -2.58 8.36 16.02
N PHE A 5 -1.32 8.26 15.59
CA PHE A 5 -0.88 8.79 14.29
C PHE A 5 -1.57 8.10 13.12
N LEU A 6 -1.73 6.77 13.17
CA LEU A 6 -2.45 6.00 12.17
C LEU A 6 -3.89 6.50 11.97
N TYR A 7 -4.53 6.91 13.06
CA TYR A 7 -5.90 7.41 13.03
C TYR A 7 -5.98 8.88 12.62
N ALA A 8 -5.04 9.71 13.09
CA ALA A 8 -5.05 11.15 12.90
C ALA A 8 -4.69 11.57 11.46
N VAL A 9 -3.68 10.93 10.86
CA VAL A 9 -3.17 11.30 9.52
C VAL A 9 -4.28 11.23 8.44
N PRO A 10 -5.08 10.17 8.33
CA PRO A 10 -6.19 10.11 7.38
C PRO A 10 -7.21 11.25 7.50
N GLN A 11 -7.40 11.82 8.70
CA GLN A 11 -8.39 12.89 8.91
C GLN A 11 -8.05 14.15 8.12
N ILE A 12 -6.76 14.41 7.89
CA ILE A 12 -6.29 15.55 7.10
C ILE A 12 -6.78 15.42 5.64
N TYR A 13 -6.81 14.20 5.12
CA TYR A 13 -7.26 13.93 3.74
C TYR A 13 -8.78 13.91 3.59
N GLN A 14 -9.53 13.94 4.69
CA GLN A 14 -11.00 14.08 4.68
C GLN A 14 -11.45 15.54 4.65
N LEU A 15 -10.53 16.50 4.79
CA LEU A 15 -10.84 17.91 4.64
C LEU A 15 -11.39 18.21 3.23
N PRO A 16 -12.37 19.10 3.09
CA PRO A 16 -13.02 19.39 1.80
C PRO A 16 -12.17 20.32 0.92
N THR A 17 -10.86 20.06 0.81
CA THR A 17 -9.91 20.87 0.04
C THR A 17 -9.52 20.21 -1.28
N VAL A 18 -9.40 18.88 -1.30
CA VAL A 18 -9.03 18.10 -2.49
C VAL A 18 -10.06 17.00 -2.72
N ALA A 19 -10.84 17.11 -3.79
CA ALA A 19 -11.97 16.22 -4.06
C ALA A 19 -11.56 14.74 -4.18
N THR A 20 -10.40 14.46 -4.77
CA THR A 20 -9.88 13.09 -4.93
C THR A 20 -9.40 12.46 -3.62
N TRP A 21 -9.08 13.26 -2.60
CA TRP A 21 -8.63 12.75 -1.29
C TRP A 21 -9.79 12.40 -0.39
N ARG A 22 -10.90 13.14 -0.49
CA ARG A 22 -12.06 13.03 0.40
C ARG A 22 -12.90 11.79 0.09
N SER A 23 -12.43 10.64 0.57
CA SER A 23 -13.15 9.37 0.44
C SER A 23 -12.80 8.42 1.58
N PHE A 24 -13.77 7.61 2.01
CA PHE A 24 -13.51 6.52 2.95
C PHE A 24 -12.40 5.58 2.44
N TYR A 25 -12.31 5.37 1.13
CA TYR A 25 -11.27 4.54 0.52
C TYR A 25 -9.86 5.06 0.82
N THR A 26 -9.65 6.39 0.82
CA THR A 26 -8.35 7.00 1.16
C THR A 26 -7.94 6.64 2.57
N THR A 27 -8.86 6.77 3.54
CA THR A 27 -8.63 6.38 4.93
C THR A 27 -8.31 4.89 5.05
N ALA A 28 -9.11 4.04 4.42
CA ALA A 28 -8.91 2.59 4.44
C ALA A 28 -7.53 2.22 3.88
N MET A 29 -7.15 2.76 2.73
CA MET A 29 -5.84 2.49 2.12
C MET A 29 -4.67 3.02 2.96
N MET A 30 -4.81 4.18 3.62
CA MET A 30 -3.78 4.71 4.52
C MET A 30 -3.58 3.87 5.77
N ILE A 31 -4.66 3.30 6.32
CA ILE A 31 -4.58 2.38 7.46
C ILE A 31 -3.99 1.02 7.04
N LEU A 32 -4.21 0.58 5.80
CA LEU A 32 -3.63 -0.67 5.29
C LEU A 32 -2.11 -0.58 5.11
N THR A 33 -1.56 0.56 4.68
CA THR A 33 -0.11 0.76 4.51
C THR A 33 0.78 0.27 5.66
N PRO A 34 0.56 0.69 6.93
CA PRO A 34 1.36 0.21 8.05
C PRO A 34 1.15 -1.28 8.34
N LEU A 35 0.03 -1.87 7.96
CA LEU A 35 -0.19 -3.33 8.06
C LEU A 35 0.59 -4.07 6.96
N ILE A 36 0.57 -3.55 5.73
CA ILE A 36 1.31 -4.08 4.58
C ILE A 36 2.82 -4.02 4.83
N GLY A 37 3.37 -2.81 4.99
CA GLY A 37 4.81 -2.57 5.16
C GLY A 37 5.30 -2.96 6.54
N GLY A 38 4.56 -2.60 7.60
CA GLY A 38 4.92 -2.94 8.97
C GLY A 38 4.82 -4.43 9.26
N GLY A 39 3.86 -5.15 8.65
CA GLY A 39 3.81 -6.62 8.72
C GLY A 39 5.02 -7.27 8.07
N ALA A 40 5.44 -6.78 6.89
CA ALA A 40 6.63 -7.27 6.21
C ALA A 40 7.92 -7.01 7.02
N LEU A 41 8.04 -5.82 7.62
CA LEU A 41 9.16 -5.48 8.51
C LEU A 41 9.13 -6.32 9.81
N ALA A 42 7.97 -6.50 10.42
CA ALA A 42 7.83 -7.35 11.60
C ALA A 42 8.27 -8.80 11.32
N ALA A 43 7.97 -9.32 10.13
CA ALA A 43 8.43 -10.62 9.69
C ALA A 43 9.96 -10.69 9.53
N LEU A 44 10.57 -9.63 9.00
CA LEU A 44 12.03 -9.51 8.86
C LEU A 44 12.74 -9.49 10.23
N PHE A 45 12.19 -8.79 11.22
CA PHE A 45 12.79 -8.63 12.54
C PHE A 45 12.45 -9.75 13.55
N GLY A 46 11.82 -10.84 13.11
CA GLY A 46 11.69 -12.06 13.91
C GLY A 46 10.25 -12.53 14.15
N VAL A 47 9.24 -11.67 13.95
CA VAL A 47 7.82 -12.04 14.08
C VAL A 47 7.32 -12.60 12.74
N ARG A 48 7.98 -13.66 12.26
CA ARG A 48 7.83 -14.18 10.88
C ARG A 48 6.40 -14.51 10.49
N ARG A 49 5.75 -15.48 11.15
CA ARG A 49 4.44 -15.99 10.70
C ARG A 49 3.33 -14.94 10.79
N LEU A 50 3.23 -14.27 11.93
CA LEU A 50 2.21 -13.24 12.14
C LEU A 50 2.45 -12.01 11.26
N GLY A 51 3.69 -11.53 11.14
CA GLY A 51 4.01 -10.39 10.27
C GLY A 51 3.67 -10.65 8.81
N LEU A 52 4.04 -11.83 8.28
CA LEU A 52 3.70 -12.24 6.92
C LEU A 52 2.19 -12.37 6.73
N LEU A 53 1.47 -12.98 7.68
CA LEU A 53 0.01 -13.11 7.61
C LEU A 53 -0.68 -11.75 7.59
N VAL A 54 -0.30 -10.83 8.49
CA VAL A 54 -0.87 -9.48 8.54
C VAL A 54 -0.59 -8.72 7.24
N SER A 55 0.64 -8.80 6.73
CA SER A 55 1.00 -8.15 5.46
C SER A 55 0.17 -8.69 4.29
N VAL A 56 0.08 -10.01 4.13
CA VAL A 56 -0.68 -10.64 3.04
C VAL A 56 -2.17 -10.31 3.14
N LEU A 57 -2.78 -10.42 4.33
CA LEU A 57 -4.19 -10.08 4.52
C LEU A 57 -4.46 -8.62 4.17
N ALA A 58 -3.58 -7.70 4.58
CA ALA A 58 -3.71 -6.29 4.26
C ALA A 58 -3.57 -6.02 2.74
N ILE A 59 -2.67 -6.73 2.05
CA ILE A 59 -2.55 -6.66 0.59
C ILE A 59 -3.84 -7.15 -0.10
N LEU A 60 -4.40 -8.27 0.35
CA LEU A 60 -5.64 -8.80 -0.21
C LEU A 60 -6.81 -7.84 -0.02
N VAL A 61 -6.96 -7.26 1.18
CA VAL A 61 -7.98 -6.23 1.44
C VAL A 61 -7.76 -5.01 0.54
N SER A 62 -6.51 -4.58 0.33
CA SER A 62 -6.20 -3.49 -0.60
C SER A 62 -6.65 -3.80 -2.02
N PHE A 63 -6.44 -5.03 -2.51
CA PHE A 63 -6.93 -5.44 -3.83
C PHE A 63 -8.46 -5.49 -3.91
N CYS A 64 -9.15 -5.95 -2.86
CA CYS A 64 -10.61 -5.94 -2.82
C CYS A 64 -11.19 -4.51 -2.86
N LEU A 65 -10.54 -3.55 -2.20
CA LEU A 65 -11.00 -2.16 -2.15
C LEU A 65 -10.59 -1.34 -3.38
N ARG A 66 -9.61 -1.80 -4.17
CA ARG A 66 -9.04 -1.04 -5.30
C ARG A 66 -10.08 -0.65 -6.35
N PRO A 67 -10.98 -1.52 -6.83
CA PRO A 67 -11.94 -1.14 -7.88
C PRO A 67 -12.88 -0.02 -7.44
N GLY A 68 -13.42 -0.11 -6.22
CA GLY A 68 -14.29 0.94 -5.65
C GLY A 68 -13.55 2.26 -5.43
N TYR A 69 -12.28 2.19 -5.04
CA TYR A 69 -11.42 3.37 -4.93
C TYR A 69 -11.20 4.03 -6.29
N MET A 70 -10.85 3.26 -7.32
CA MET A 70 -10.64 3.78 -8.68
C MET A 70 -11.92 4.40 -9.25
N ALA A 71 -13.08 3.76 -9.06
CA ALA A 71 -14.37 4.31 -9.49
C ALA A 71 -14.66 5.66 -8.82
N THR A 72 -14.38 5.78 -7.52
CA THR A 72 -14.53 7.04 -6.78
C THR A 72 -13.60 8.13 -7.33
N LEU A 73 -12.33 7.79 -7.58
CA LEU A 73 -11.37 8.73 -8.17
C LEU A 73 -11.78 9.17 -9.57
N MET A 74 -12.22 8.25 -10.43
CA MET A 74 -12.71 8.58 -11.77
C MET A 74 -13.93 9.50 -11.75
N SER A 75 -14.81 9.35 -10.75
CA SER A 75 -15.96 10.25 -10.58
C SER A 75 -15.57 11.65 -10.09
N ALA A 76 -14.47 11.78 -9.35
CA ALA A 76 -13.97 13.04 -8.84
C ALA A 76 -13.14 13.79 -9.88
N ASP A 77 -12.24 13.09 -10.57
CA ASP A 77 -11.40 13.63 -11.65
C ASP A 77 -10.92 12.50 -12.57
N SER A 78 -11.59 12.31 -13.71
CA SER A 78 -11.28 11.25 -14.66
C SER A 78 -9.95 11.46 -15.39
N ALA A 79 -9.57 12.71 -15.67
CA ALA A 79 -8.33 13.03 -16.37
C ALA A 79 -7.10 12.75 -15.49
N LEU A 80 -7.14 13.20 -14.24
CA LEU A 80 -6.06 12.93 -13.28
C LEU A 80 -5.96 11.43 -12.98
N THR A 81 -7.09 10.75 -12.78
CA THR A 81 -7.09 9.32 -12.48
C THR A 81 -6.50 8.49 -13.62
N ALA A 82 -6.78 8.87 -14.88
CA ALA A 82 -6.19 8.22 -16.04
C ALA A 82 -4.65 8.37 -16.06
N ALA A 83 -4.13 9.55 -15.71
CA ALA A 83 -2.69 9.79 -15.62
C ALA A 83 -2.03 9.01 -14.46
N GLN A 84 -2.74 8.80 -13.35
CA GLN A 84 -2.26 8.03 -12.19
C GLN A 84 -2.36 6.50 -12.39
N HIS A 85 -3.13 6.03 -13.38
CA HIS A 85 -3.48 4.62 -13.53
C HIS A 85 -2.26 3.69 -13.67
N SER A 86 -1.25 4.11 -14.43
CA SER A 86 -0.01 3.35 -14.61
C SER A 86 0.74 3.14 -13.29
N TRP A 87 0.78 4.15 -12.42
CA TRP A 87 1.42 4.08 -11.10
C TRP A 87 0.67 3.15 -10.14
N PHE A 88 -0.67 3.22 -10.11
CA PHE A 88 -1.47 2.28 -9.31
C PHE A 88 -1.35 0.84 -9.83
N THR A 89 -1.18 0.66 -11.13
CA THR A 89 -0.92 -0.65 -11.74
C THR A 89 0.45 -1.17 -11.32
N ALA A 90 1.50 -0.35 -11.41
CA ALA A 90 2.85 -0.69 -10.95
C ALA A 90 2.87 -1.06 -9.45
N GLN A 91 2.19 -0.30 -8.60
CA GLN A 91 2.01 -0.66 -7.19
C GLN A 91 1.35 -2.03 -7.04
N SER A 92 0.28 -2.31 -7.79
CA SER A 92 -0.44 -3.58 -7.70
C SER A 92 0.44 -4.78 -8.08
N VAL A 93 1.24 -4.63 -9.14
CA VAL A 93 2.20 -5.65 -9.58
C VAL A 93 3.26 -5.91 -8.51
N LEU A 94 3.81 -4.85 -7.90
CA LEU A 94 4.80 -4.99 -6.83
C LEU A 94 4.22 -5.64 -5.57
N LEU A 95 3.00 -5.28 -5.17
CA LEU A 95 2.32 -5.94 -4.05
C LEU A 95 2.04 -7.42 -4.35
N ALA A 96 1.65 -7.76 -5.57
CA ALA A 96 1.48 -9.15 -6.00
C ALA A 96 2.81 -9.92 -5.94
N ALA A 97 3.92 -9.31 -6.40
CA ALA A 97 5.25 -9.88 -6.27
C ALA A 97 5.66 -10.07 -4.79
N GLY A 98 5.28 -9.14 -3.91
CA GLY A 98 5.43 -9.26 -2.45
C GLY A 98 4.71 -10.49 -1.90
N VAL A 99 3.45 -10.73 -2.29
CA VAL A 99 2.69 -11.92 -1.89
C VAL A 99 3.37 -13.21 -2.36
N VAL A 100 3.88 -13.24 -3.60
CA VAL A 100 4.67 -14.38 -4.10
C VAL A 100 5.91 -14.59 -3.23
N GLY A 101 6.63 -13.53 -2.87
CA GLY A 101 7.75 -13.58 -1.93
C GLY A 101 7.39 -14.19 -0.57
N VAL A 102 6.21 -13.86 -0.04
CA VAL A 102 5.68 -14.49 1.19
C VAL A 102 5.44 -15.99 1.01
N VAL A 103 4.83 -16.41 -0.11
CA VAL A 103 4.58 -17.83 -0.41
C VAL A 103 5.91 -18.60 -0.50
N VAL A 104 6.91 -18.04 -1.19
CA VAL A 104 8.26 -18.60 -1.25
C VAL A 104 8.86 -18.72 0.16
N CYS A 105 8.73 -17.68 0.98
CA CYS A 105 9.22 -17.69 2.36
C CYS A 105 8.52 -18.73 3.25
N ALA A 106 7.25 -19.01 3.00
CA ALA A 106 6.47 -19.99 3.76
C ALA A 106 6.79 -21.44 3.36
N ARG A 107 7.10 -21.68 2.07
CA ARG A 107 7.36 -23.01 1.52
C ARG A 107 8.82 -23.45 1.65
N MET A 108 9.75 -22.50 1.61
CA MET A 108 11.17 -22.76 1.76
C MET A 108 11.62 -22.46 3.20
N LYS A 109 12.67 -23.14 3.67
CA LYS A 109 13.36 -22.75 4.92
C LYS A 109 14.12 -21.44 4.64
N SER A 110 13.37 -20.34 4.66
CA SER A 110 13.78 -19.08 4.04
C SER A 110 14.87 -18.38 4.85
N SER A 111 15.93 -17.94 4.15
CA SER A 111 17.01 -17.17 4.76
C SER A 111 16.56 -15.75 5.08
N ALA A 112 17.32 -15.05 5.92
CA ALA A 112 17.08 -13.64 6.21
C ALA A 112 17.10 -12.77 4.93
N ALA A 113 17.92 -13.14 3.94
CA ALA A 113 18.04 -12.42 2.68
C ALA A 113 16.73 -12.42 1.86
N VAL A 114 16.02 -13.55 1.80
CA VAL A 114 14.75 -13.65 1.04
C VAL A 114 13.66 -12.81 1.70
N LEU A 115 13.62 -12.79 3.04
CA LEU A 115 12.69 -11.93 3.77
C LEU A 115 13.01 -10.45 3.60
N ALA A 116 14.31 -10.09 3.61
CA ALA A 116 14.74 -8.73 3.34
C ALA A 116 14.33 -8.29 1.94
N MET A 117 14.57 -9.12 0.91
CA MET A 117 14.11 -8.89 -0.45
C MET A 117 12.59 -8.70 -0.52
N THR A 118 11.83 -9.57 0.13
CA THR A 118 10.35 -9.49 0.16
C THR A 118 9.89 -8.18 0.82
N ALA A 119 10.49 -7.81 1.95
CA ALA A 119 10.18 -6.55 2.64
C ALA A 119 10.53 -5.33 1.77
N THR A 120 11.68 -5.33 1.10
CA THR A 120 12.08 -4.26 0.18
C THR A 120 11.09 -4.09 -0.96
N VAL A 121 10.64 -5.19 -1.58
CA VAL A 121 9.63 -5.14 -2.66
C VAL A 121 8.31 -4.55 -2.15
N VAL A 122 7.86 -4.97 -0.97
CA VAL A 122 6.63 -4.44 -0.35
C VAL A 122 6.75 -2.96 -0.02
N ILE A 123 7.90 -2.52 0.51
CA ILE A 123 8.16 -1.10 0.80
C ILE A 123 8.20 -0.29 -0.49
N ALA A 124 8.87 -0.77 -1.53
CA ALA A 124 8.90 -0.13 -2.83
C ALA A 124 7.48 0.02 -3.41
N ALA A 125 6.64 -1.01 -3.26
CA ALA A 125 5.25 -0.93 -3.67
C ALA A 125 4.48 0.18 -2.95
N GLU A 126 4.61 0.29 -1.63
CA GLU A 126 3.96 1.34 -0.85
C GLU A 126 4.45 2.74 -1.25
N LEU A 127 5.76 2.90 -1.51
CA LEU A 127 6.33 4.16 -2.01
C LEU A 127 5.77 4.53 -3.39
N VAL A 128 5.68 3.57 -4.31
CA VAL A 128 5.05 3.77 -5.63
C VAL A 128 3.58 4.21 -5.47
N GLY A 129 2.86 3.60 -4.53
CA GLY A 129 1.50 4.02 -4.19
C GLY A 129 1.41 5.47 -3.67
N ARG A 130 2.42 5.94 -2.92
CA ARG A 130 2.51 7.34 -2.47
C ARG A 130 2.86 8.30 -3.59
N ILE A 131 3.71 7.89 -4.53
CA ILE A 131 3.99 8.67 -5.75
C ILE A 131 2.69 8.87 -6.55
N ALA A 132 1.90 7.81 -6.72
CA ALA A 132 0.60 7.89 -7.39
C ALA A 132 -0.35 8.84 -6.64
N PHE A 133 -0.54 8.63 -5.34
CA PHE A 133 -1.50 9.35 -4.51
C PHE A 133 -1.22 10.86 -4.43
N TYR A 134 0.05 11.24 -4.27
CA TYR A 134 0.45 12.66 -4.14
C TYR A 134 0.84 13.31 -5.47
N ASN A 135 0.74 12.60 -6.60
CA ASN A 135 1.21 13.07 -7.90
C ASN A 135 2.68 13.50 -7.90
N LEU A 136 3.55 12.84 -7.13
CA LEU A 136 4.96 13.25 -7.02
C LEU A 136 5.72 13.18 -8.36
N TRP A 137 5.20 12.40 -9.32
CA TRP A 137 5.74 12.27 -10.67
C TRP A 137 5.58 13.54 -11.53
N THR A 138 4.74 14.51 -11.12
CA THR A 138 4.55 15.77 -11.85
C THR A 138 5.45 16.89 -11.35
N LEU A 139 6.19 16.67 -10.26
CA LEU A 139 7.06 17.68 -9.67
C LEU A 139 8.25 17.95 -10.60
N PRO A 140 8.54 19.23 -10.94
CA PRO A 140 9.73 19.56 -11.69
C PRO A 140 10.97 19.20 -10.86
N MET A 141 11.95 18.56 -11.52
CA MET A 141 13.24 18.20 -10.93
C MET A 141 14.21 19.37 -10.95
#